data_AF-A0AA40SSU7-F1
#
_entry.id   AF-A0AA40SSU7-F1
#
_cell.length_a   1.000
_cell.length_b   1.000
_cell.length_c   1.000
_cell.angle_alpha   90.00
_cell.angle_beta   90.00
_cell.angle_gamma   90.00
#
_symmetry.space_group_name_H-M   'P 1'
#
loop_
_entity.id
_entity.type
_entity.pdbx_description
1 polymer ?
#
loop_
_entity_poly.entity_id
_entity_poly.type
_entity_poly.pdbx_seq_one_letter_code
_entity_poly.pdbx_strand_id
1 'polypeptide(L)'
;MTQTAQLNPSSVFVVSGGAKGITAECTIKLAQHQPCKFILLGRSELLETEPDFAQGCLEDSALKKRIMENLLAQGEKPTPMSVQKVYNKITSSREIKKTLSSIQQTGAQAEYISVDVTDTAALQEKLATAVQRLGTITGIIHGAGNLADKLIEKKTEQDFEKVYTAKVQGLENLLACINPNQLQHLVLFSSVTGFYGNVGQTDYAIANEILNKSAHLIKQNYPACHVVAINWGAWDSGMVSPELKKAFAERGIEVIPVDVGAQMLVNELHPAHHENTQVVIGSPLTPPAIELDTELRTYRIRRQMTLEANPFLRDHMIAGYPVLPATCAMTWIINACEQLYPGYRLFSYKDFKVLKGITFNEKLAKEHVLEIQEISKVNYQNIEIKAQIWSKNPEGKVHYNFSAQLNLQREIPIVPTYESINLESDNIITATGKDFYQNGGATLFHGPAFQEVKRVLNISPDKITTECFWQGISEQEQGQFPVQWVNPYTTDLSMHALWIWTQHFHQEGCLPGRVDKFEQFAAVPCNETFYVSCEVKAKTASSAIANFIIHDAQGQIYSQMLGANAIIWSMKLLKS
;
A
#
# COMPACT_ATOMS: atom_id res chain seq x y z
N MET A 1 11.28 10.60 24.60
CA MET A 1 10.18 9.68 24.26
C MET A 1 8.92 10.50 24.29
N THR A 2 8.38 10.85 23.12
CA THR A 2 7.09 11.54 23.00
C THR A 2 6.01 10.61 23.53
N GLN A 3 5.24 11.07 24.51
CA GLN A 3 4.13 10.32 25.08
C GLN A 3 3.07 10.16 23.98
N THR A 4 2.87 8.95 23.47
CA THR A 4 1.88 8.68 22.43
C THR A 4 0.47 8.83 23.00
N ALA A 5 -0.43 9.45 22.22
CA ALA A 5 -1.82 9.64 22.62
C ALA A 5 -2.52 8.30 22.89
N GLN A 6 -3.14 8.16 24.06
CA GLN A 6 -3.90 6.98 24.47
C GLN A 6 -5.33 7.37 24.84
N LEU A 7 -6.29 6.60 24.29
CA LEU A 7 -7.69 6.69 24.66
C LEU A 7 -7.86 6.38 26.14
N ASN A 8 -8.67 7.16 26.84
CA ASN A 8 -8.95 6.97 28.25
C ASN A 8 -10.36 7.49 28.59
N PRO A 9 -10.94 7.15 29.77
CA PRO A 9 -12.32 7.56 30.10
C PRO A 9 -12.54 9.07 30.18
N SER A 10 -11.48 9.87 30.32
CA SER A 10 -11.57 11.33 30.34
C SER A 10 -11.52 11.96 28.95
N SER A 11 -11.19 11.19 27.91
CA SER A 11 -11.18 11.66 26.53
C SER A 11 -12.57 12.15 26.12
N VAL A 12 -12.61 13.33 25.50
CA VAL A 12 -13.85 13.94 24.97
C VAL A 12 -13.71 14.08 23.47
N PHE A 13 -14.57 13.37 22.73
CA PHE A 13 -14.61 13.41 21.28
C PHE A 13 -15.75 14.29 20.78
N VAL A 14 -15.44 15.25 19.91
CA VAL A 14 -16.46 15.88 19.06
C VAL A 14 -16.59 15.09 17.75
N VAL A 15 -17.81 14.70 17.41
CA VAL A 15 -18.09 13.79 16.28
C VAL A 15 -19.07 14.44 15.31
N SER A 16 -18.58 14.99 14.21
CA SER A 16 -19.45 15.58 13.18
C SER A 16 -20.10 14.50 12.32
N GLY A 17 -21.41 14.60 12.10
CA GLY A 17 -22.16 13.52 11.47
C GLY A 17 -22.29 12.29 12.37
N GLY A 18 -21.99 12.41 13.67
CA GLY A 18 -21.83 11.28 14.60
C GLY A 18 -23.10 10.66 15.14
N ALA A 19 -24.27 11.22 14.82
CA ALA A 19 -25.53 10.80 15.44
C ALA A 19 -26.34 9.79 14.61
N LYS A 20 -25.99 9.62 13.33
CA LYS A 20 -26.67 8.74 12.37
C LYS A 20 -25.68 8.04 11.45
N GLY A 21 -26.09 6.92 10.85
CA GLY A 21 -25.30 6.18 9.84
C GLY A 21 -23.95 5.66 10.34
N ILE A 22 -22.99 5.49 9.41
CA ILE A 22 -21.71 4.82 9.67
C ILE A 22 -20.88 5.48 10.78
N THR A 23 -20.82 6.82 10.81
CA THR A 23 -20.07 7.54 11.85
C THR A 23 -20.62 7.25 13.24
N ALA A 24 -21.95 7.09 13.38
CA ALA A 24 -22.57 6.71 14.65
C ALA A 24 -22.21 5.28 15.06
N GLU A 25 -22.22 4.33 14.14
CA GLU A 25 -21.84 2.94 14.41
C GLU A 25 -20.37 2.84 14.85
N CYS A 26 -19.46 3.56 14.18
CA CYS A 26 -18.07 3.67 14.61
C CYS A 26 -17.93 4.29 16.01
N THR A 27 -18.75 5.30 16.32
CA THR A 27 -18.73 5.96 17.64
C THR A 27 -19.25 5.03 18.75
N ILE A 28 -20.31 4.25 18.47
CA ILE A 28 -20.81 3.21 19.38
C ILE A 28 -19.73 2.16 19.63
N LYS A 29 -19.07 1.68 18.56
CA LYS A 29 -17.99 0.68 18.68
C LYS A 29 -16.81 1.20 19.49
N LEU A 30 -16.44 2.46 19.30
CA LEU A 30 -15.40 3.12 20.10
C LEU A 30 -15.81 3.23 21.58
N ALA A 31 -17.07 3.59 21.86
CA ALA A 31 -17.59 3.64 23.23
C ALA A 31 -17.60 2.26 23.93
N GLN A 32 -17.88 1.19 23.17
CA GLN A 32 -17.80 -0.20 23.67
C GLN A 32 -16.36 -0.61 24.00
N HIS A 33 -15.39 -0.17 23.20
CA HIS A 33 -13.98 -0.46 23.45
C HIS A 33 -13.42 0.34 24.63
N GLN A 34 -13.75 1.63 24.69
CA GLN A 34 -13.32 2.54 25.74
C GLN A 34 -14.46 3.53 26.06
N PRO A 35 -15.05 3.50 27.27
CA PRO A 35 -16.19 4.34 27.62
C PRO A 35 -15.77 5.80 27.86
N CYS A 36 -15.57 6.53 26.77
CA CYS A 36 -15.21 7.95 26.72
C CYS A 36 -16.45 8.86 26.78
N LYS A 37 -16.27 10.15 26.51
CA LYS A 37 -17.35 11.13 26.36
C LYS A 37 -17.45 11.61 24.92
N PHE A 38 -18.68 11.80 24.43
CA PHE A 38 -18.95 12.12 23.02
C PHE A 38 -19.90 13.32 22.88
N ILE A 39 -19.54 14.27 22.03
CA ILE A 39 -20.38 15.36 21.56
C ILE A 39 -20.72 15.07 20.10
N LEU A 40 -21.93 14.59 19.84
CA LEU A 40 -22.40 14.22 18.51
C LEU A 40 -23.02 15.43 17.83
N LEU A 41 -22.54 15.79 16.64
CA LEU A 41 -23.06 16.93 15.88
C LEU A 41 -23.84 16.45 14.65
N GLY A 42 -24.93 17.16 14.33
CA GLY A 42 -25.67 16.97 13.09
C GLY A 42 -26.70 18.07 12.88
N ARG A 43 -27.25 18.18 11.66
CA ARG A 43 -28.24 19.21 11.32
C ARG A 43 -29.68 18.84 11.70
N SER A 44 -29.93 17.57 12.00
CA SER A 44 -31.28 17.07 12.29
C SER A 44 -31.73 17.53 13.67
N GLU A 45 -32.95 18.02 13.77
CA GLU A 45 -33.54 18.38 15.05
C GLU A 45 -33.79 17.13 15.90
N LEU A 46 -33.40 17.18 17.18
CA LEU A 46 -33.74 16.17 18.18
C LEU A 46 -35.03 16.61 18.88
N LEU A 47 -36.10 15.84 18.69
CA LEU A 47 -37.38 16.12 19.32
C LEU A 47 -37.32 15.74 20.80
N GLU A 48 -37.66 16.66 21.71
CA GLU A 48 -37.82 16.36 23.14
C GLU A 48 -38.85 15.23 23.31
N THR A 49 -40.06 15.48 22.81
CA THR A 49 -41.19 14.54 22.84
C THR A 49 -41.57 14.13 21.43
N GLU A 50 -41.76 12.83 21.23
CA GLU A 50 -42.27 12.33 19.95
C GLU A 50 -43.76 12.66 19.79
N PRO A 51 -44.21 13.18 18.63
CA PRO A 51 -45.62 13.50 18.42
C PRO A 51 -46.54 12.29 18.60
N ASP A 52 -47.68 12.49 19.24
CA ASP A 52 -48.61 11.40 19.62
C ASP A 52 -49.02 10.53 18.43
N PHE A 53 -49.25 11.12 17.26
CA PHE A 53 -49.61 10.36 16.05
C PHE A 53 -48.49 9.41 15.58
N ALA A 54 -47.23 9.68 15.90
CA ALA A 54 -46.09 8.89 15.49
C ALA A 54 -45.76 7.76 16.48
N GLN A 55 -46.12 7.92 17.76
CA GLN A 55 -45.76 6.99 18.83
C GLN A 55 -46.23 5.55 18.53
N GLY A 56 -45.35 4.59 18.82
CA GLY A 56 -45.59 3.15 18.60
C GLY A 56 -45.68 2.72 17.12
N CYS A 57 -45.52 3.64 16.16
CA CYS A 57 -45.60 3.32 14.73
C CYS A 57 -44.20 3.11 14.15
N LEU A 58 -43.77 1.85 14.01
CA LEU A 58 -42.45 1.51 13.48
C LEU A 58 -42.42 1.31 11.97
N GLU A 59 -43.56 1.02 11.34
CA GLU A 59 -43.63 0.77 9.90
C GLU A 59 -43.67 2.09 9.11
N ASP A 60 -42.76 2.23 8.15
CA ASP A 60 -42.60 3.43 7.32
C ASP A 60 -43.90 3.85 6.61
N SER A 61 -44.61 2.89 6.04
CA SER A 61 -45.84 3.14 5.26
C SER A 61 -46.95 3.66 6.17
N ALA A 62 -47.13 3.03 7.33
CA ALA A 62 -48.09 3.42 8.34
C ALA A 62 -47.75 4.78 8.95
N LEU A 63 -46.48 5.08 9.20
CA LEU A 63 -46.05 6.37 9.73
C LEU A 63 -46.33 7.50 8.74
N LYS A 64 -46.02 7.30 7.45
CA LYS A 64 -46.37 8.27 6.39
C LYS A 64 -47.88 8.50 6.31
N LYS A 65 -48.68 7.45 6.46
CA LYS A 65 -50.15 7.57 6.51
C LYS A 65 -50.61 8.41 7.70
N ARG A 66 -50.12 8.14 8.91
CA ARG A 66 -50.47 8.93 10.11
C ARG A 66 -50.04 10.39 10.00
N ILE A 67 -48.90 10.66 9.37
CA ILE A 67 -48.45 12.03 9.05
C ILE A 67 -49.44 12.72 8.11
N MET A 68 -49.88 12.05 7.04
CA MET A 68 -50.87 12.61 6.11
C MET A 68 -52.19 12.95 6.82
N GLU A 69 -52.69 12.03 7.66
CA GLU A 69 -53.91 12.22 8.45
C GLU A 69 -53.77 13.40 9.44
N ASN A 70 -52.60 13.54 10.08
CA ASN A 70 -52.33 14.65 10.99
C ASN A 70 -52.30 16.02 10.27
N LEU A 71 -51.65 16.10 9.11
CA LEU A 71 -51.63 17.33 8.29
C LEU A 71 -53.03 17.73 7.85
N LEU A 72 -53.85 16.76 7.40
CA LEU A 72 -55.24 17.01 7.04
C LEU A 72 -56.07 17.51 8.23
N ALA A 73 -55.88 16.93 9.41
CA ALA A 73 -56.56 17.36 10.63
C ALA A 73 -56.18 18.79 11.06
N GLN A 74 -54.99 19.26 10.69
CA GLN A 74 -54.52 20.64 10.92
C GLN A 74 -54.95 21.62 9.82
N GLY A 75 -55.68 21.16 8.80
CA GLY A 75 -56.08 21.97 7.65
C GLY A 75 -54.96 22.19 6.62
N GLU A 76 -53.84 21.47 6.76
CA GLU A 76 -52.73 21.52 5.80
C GLU A 76 -52.91 20.50 4.68
N LYS A 77 -52.44 20.84 3.46
CA LYS A 77 -52.47 19.92 2.32
C LYS A 77 -51.27 18.96 2.38
N PRO A 78 -51.47 17.63 2.52
CA PRO A 78 -50.37 16.66 2.61
C PRO A 78 -49.72 16.44 1.25
N THR A 79 -48.74 17.28 0.90
CA THR A 79 -47.89 17.07 -0.28
C THR A 79 -46.81 16.03 0.02
N PRO A 80 -46.29 15.29 -0.98
CA PRO A 80 -45.19 14.34 -0.77
C PRO A 80 -43.98 14.95 -0.06
N MET A 81 -43.64 16.21 -0.38
CA MET A 81 -42.54 16.93 0.29
C MET A 81 -42.84 17.22 1.76
N SER A 82 -44.05 17.72 2.08
CA SER A 82 -44.43 18.01 3.47
C SER A 82 -44.46 16.75 4.34
N VAL A 83 -45.00 15.64 3.81
CA VAL A 83 -45.03 14.35 4.48
C VAL A 83 -43.61 13.82 4.69
N GLN A 84 -42.76 13.88 3.66
CA GLN A 84 -41.37 13.42 3.76
C GLN A 84 -40.55 14.28 4.74
N LYS A 85 -40.82 15.58 4.83
CA LYS A 85 -40.17 16.48 5.80
C LYS A 85 -40.48 16.07 7.25
N VAL A 86 -41.76 15.88 7.58
CA VAL A 86 -42.17 15.45 8.92
C VAL A 86 -41.67 14.04 9.22
N TYR A 87 -41.75 13.14 8.23
CA TYR A 87 -41.22 11.78 8.33
C TYR A 87 -39.73 11.78 8.69
N ASN A 88 -38.91 12.52 7.93
CA ASN A 88 -37.47 12.63 8.16
C ASN A 88 -37.14 13.22 9.53
N LYS A 89 -37.96 14.16 10.03
CA LYS A 89 -37.80 14.75 11.36
C LYS A 89 -37.97 13.68 12.46
N ILE A 90 -39.05 12.90 12.37
CA ILE A 90 -39.36 11.83 13.34
C ILE A 90 -38.30 10.72 13.28
N THR A 91 -38.02 10.19 12.09
CA THR A 91 -37.10 9.06 11.93
C THR A 91 -35.67 9.44 12.31
N SER A 92 -35.20 10.64 11.93
CA SER A 92 -33.90 11.14 12.37
C SER A 92 -33.83 11.28 13.89
N SER A 93 -34.87 11.84 14.52
CA SER A 93 -34.91 11.98 15.97
C SER A 93 -34.90 10.62 16.68
N ARG A 94 -35.58 9.60 16.14
CA ARG A 94 -35.55 8.22 16.68
C ARG A 94 -34.16 7.61 16.56
N GLU A 95 -33.52 7.73 15.40
CA GLU A 95 -32.16 7.21 15.17
C GLU A 95 -31.16 7.87 16.12
N ILE A 96 -31.21 9.20 16.28
CA ILE A 96 -30.35 9.93 17.22
C ILE A 96 -30.56 9.43 18.67
N LYS A 97 -31.81 9.29 19.11
CA LYS A 97 -32.12 8.76 20.46
C LYS A 97 -31.60 7.34 20.65
N LYS A 98 -31.71 6.50 19.62
CA LYS A 98 -31.14 5.13 19.63
C LYS A 98 -29.62 5.19 19.78
N THR A 99 -28.92 6.00 18.98
CA THR A 99 -27.46 6.18 19.07
C THR A 99 -27.02 6.61 20.47
N LEU A 100 -27.68 7.63 21.03
CA LEU A 100 -27.39 8.11 22.39
C LEU A 100 -27.57 7.00 23.44
N SER A 101 -28.68 6.26 23.37
CA SER A 101 -28.96 5.13 24.27
C SER A 101 -27.92 4.02 24.13
N SER A 102 -27.55 3.64 22.90
CA SER A 102 -26.52 2.63 22.65
C SER A 102 -25.17 3.03 23.24
N ILE A 103 -24.76 4.30 23.12
CA ILE A 103 -23.53 4.79 23.72
C ILE A 103 -23.63 4.76 25.26
N GLN A 104 -24.73 5.24 25.83
CA GLN A 104 -24.94 5.25 27.28
C GLN A 104 -24.91 3.85 27.90
N GLN A 105 -25.42 2.83 27.20
CA GLN A 105 -25.39 1.44 27.64
C GLN A 105 -23.96 0.86 27.78
N THR A 106 -22.97 1.47 27.15
CA THR A 106 -21.55 1.08 27.30
C THR A 106 -20.90 1.66 28.57
N GLY A 107 -21.58 2.58 29.27
CA GLY A 107 -21.02 3.37 30.37
C GLY A 107 -20.40 4.70 29.92
N ALA A 108 -20.33 4.96 28.61
CA ALA A 108 -19.91 6.23 28.05
C ALA A 108 -20.97 7.34 28.25
N GLN A 109 -20.55 8.60 28.11
CA GLN A 109 -21.46 9.76 28.10
C GLN A 109 -21.59 10.30 26.68
N ALA A 110 -22.80 10.67 26.27
CA ALA A 110 -23.03 11.29 24.97
C ALA A 110 -24.05 12.42 25.06
N GLU A 111 -23.77 13.52 24.37
CA GLU A 111 -24.69 14.63 24.14
C GLU A 111 -24.84 14.87 22.63
N TYR A 112 -26.06 15.15 22.17
CA TYR A 112 -26.31 15.53 20.79
C TYR A 112 -26.57 17.03 20.66
N ILE A 113 -25.91 17.67 19.70
CA ILE A 113 -26.08 19.08 19.37
C ILE A 113 -26.55 19.21 17.93
N SER A 114 -27.75 19.77 17.75
CA SER A 114 -28.25 20.15 16.44
C SER A 114 -27.55 21.43 15.96
N VAL A 115 -26.59 21.31 15.05
CA VAL A 115 -25.81 22.42 14.48
C VAL A 115 -25.27 22.05 13.09
N ASP A 116 -25.18 23.04 12.19
CA ASP A 116 -24.44 22.86 10.94
C ASP A 116 -22.95 23.11 11.21
N VAL A 117 -22.09 22.16 10.85
CA VAL A 117 -20.64 22.27 11.09
C VAL A 117 -20.00 23.40 10.26
N THR A 118 -20.69 23.86 9.21
CA THR A 118 -20.23 25.00 8.40
C THR A 118 -20.59 26.36 9.01
N ASP A 119 -21.47 26.41 10.01
CA ASP A 119 -21.81 27.64 10.74
C ASP A 119 -20.85 27.81 11.93
N THR A 120 -19.75 28.53 11.69
CA THR A 120 -18.66 28.69 12.66
C THR A 120 -19.14 29.31 13.97
N ALA A 121 -20.00 30.33 13.92
CA ALA A 121 -20.46 31.05 15.10
C ALA A 121 -21.36 30.17 15.98
N ALA A 122 -22.36 29.53 15.37
CA ALA A 122 -23.26 28.63 16.09
C ALA A 122 -22.52 27.40 16.64
N LEU A 123 -21.53 26.89 15.89
CA LEU A 123 -20.70 25.77 16.33
C LEU A 123 -19.89 26.13 17.57
N GLN A 124 -19.20 27.28 17.57
CA GLN A 124 -18.41 27.75 18.72
C GLN A 124 -19.26 27.93 19.97
N GLU A 125 -20.42 28.61 19.85
CA GLU A 125 -21.32 28.85 20.97
C GLU A 125 -21.81 27.54 21.62
N LYS A 126 -22.29 26.61 20.79
CA LYS A 126 -22.87 25.35 21.28
C LYS A 126 -21.80 24.41 21.84
N LEU A 127 -20.63 24.33 21.20
CA LEU A 127 -19.52 23.52 21.72
C LEU A 127 -19.00 24.06 23.05
N ALA A 128 -18.88 25.38 23.22
CA ALA A 128 -18.46 25.98 24.49
C ALA A 128 -19.37 25.53 25.66
N THR A 129 -20.67 25.46 25.40
CA THR A 129 -21.66 25.01 26.39
C THR A 129 -21.51 23.52 26.73
N ALA A 130 -21.25 22.65 25.74
CA ALA A 130 -21.04 21.22 25.97
C ALA A 130 -19.70 20.92 26.66
N VAL A 131 -18.65 21.69 26.35
CA VAL A 131 -17.33 21.58 27.00
C VAL A 131 -17.43 21.85 28.51
N GLN A 132 -18.29 22.77 28.95
CA GLN A 132 -18.53 23.01 30.38
C GLN A 132 -19.11 21.78 31.10
N ARG A 133 -19.88 20.94 30.41
CA ARG A 133 -20.51 19.73 30.98
C ARG A 133 -19.63 18.49 30.89
N LEU A 134 -19.00 18.27 29.74
CA LEU A 134 -18.29 17.01 29.45
C LEU A 134 -16.78 17.12 29.67
N GLY A 135 -16.21 18.32 29.59
CA GLY A 135 -14.78 18.58 29.70
C GLY A 135 -14.16 19.04 28.37
N THR A 136 -12.86 19.34 28.41
CA THR A 136 -12.08 19.78 27.25
C THR A 136 -12.08 18.73 26.14
N ILE A 137 -12.33 19.16 24.90
CA ILE A 137 -12.26 18.30 23.73
C ILE A 137 -10.80 17.89 23.48
N THR A 138 -10.55 16.58 23.50
CA THR A 138 -9.23 15.97 23.23
C THR A 138 -9.20 15.21 21.91
N GLY A 139 -10.35 15.01 21.26
CA GLY A 139 -10.44 14.27 20.03
C GLY A 139 -11.50 14.79 19.06
N ILE A 140 -11.23 14.66 17.77
CA ILE A 140 -12.18 14.97 16.68
C ILE A 140 -12.38 13.72 15.84
N ILE A 141 -13.64 13.38 15.57
CA ILE A 141 -14.02 12.44 14.52
C ILE A 141 -14.85 13.19 13.49
N HIS A 142 -14.28 13.42 12.31
CA HIS A 142 -14.92 14.18 11.26
C HIS A 142 -15.56 13.25 10.21
N GLY A 143 -16.83 12.91 10.44
CA GLY A 143 -17.66 12.08 9.56
C GLY A 143 -18.76 12.84 8.80
N ALA A 144 -18.76 14.17 8.81
CA ALA A 144 -19.75 14.95 8.08
C ALA A 144 -19.44 14.94 6.57
N GLY A 145 -20.47 14.80 5.74
CA GLY A 145 -20.31 14.80 4.30
C GLY A 145 -21.64 14.70 3.58
N ASN A 146 -21.67 15.21 2.35
CA ASN A 146 -22.79 15.10 1.42
C ASN A 146 -22.29 14.56 0.08
N LEU A 147 -23.21 14.06 -0.75
CA LEU A 147 -22.96 13.73 -2.15
C LEU A 147 -23.77 14.65 -3.08
N ALA A 148 -23.22 14.86 -4.28
CA ALA A 148 -23.81 15.62 -5.37
C ALA A 148 -23.36 15.05 -6.73
N ASP A 149 -23.49 13.73 -6.88
CA ASP A 149 -22.92 12.97 -7.99
C ASP A 149 -23.50 13.39 -9.33
N LYS A 150 -22.64 13.94 -10.19
CA LYS A 150 -22.95 14.42 -11.55
C LYS A 150 -21.66 14.44 -12.35
N LEU A 151 -21.75 14.14 -13.65
CA LEU A 151 -20.64 14.38 -14.57
C LEU A 151 -20.21 15.86 -14.51
N ILE A 152 -18.92 16.12 -14.71
CA ILE A 152 -18.33 17.44 -14.47
C ILE A 152 -19.02 18.53 -15.32
N GLU A 153 -19.42 18.20 -16.55
CA GLU A 153 -20.13 19.11 -17.45
C GLU A 153 -21.57 19.45 -17.00
N LYS A 154 -22.10 18.74 -15.99
CA LYS A 154 -23.42 18.97 -15.40
C LYS A 154 -23.35 19.48 -13.95
N LYS A 155 -22.17 19.65 -13.38
CA LYS A 155 -22.01 20.16 -12.02
C LYS A 155 -22.24 21.66 -11.97
N THR A 156 -22.92 22.10 -10.92
CA THR A 156 -23.08 23.51 -10.58
C THR A 156 -22.18 23.88 -9.40
N GLU A 157 -21.92 25.18 -9.21
CA GLU A 157 -21.20 25.67 -8.02
C GLU A 157 -21.91 25.25 -6.72
N GLN A 158 -23.24 25.24 -6.70
CA GLN A 158 -24.01 24.79 -5.53
C GLN A 158 -23.78 23.31 -5.21
N ASP A 159 -23.58 22.46 -6.22
CA ASP A 159 -23.23 21.05 -6.02
C ASP A 159 -21.85 20.93 -5.36
N PHE A 160 -20.87 21.67 -5.88
CA PHE A 160 -19.52 21.73 -5.32
C PHE A 160 -19.54 22.21 -3.87
N GLU A 161 -20.15 23.37 -3.59
CA GLU A 161 -20.23 23.95 -2.25
C GLU A 161 -20.88 22.99 -1.26
N LYS A 162 -21.95 22.30 -1.66
CA LYS A 162 -22.64 21.32 -0.79
C LYS A 162 -21.73 20.16 -0.36
N VAL A 163 -20.83 19.71 -1.22
CA VAL A 163 -19.91 18.59 -0.94
C VAL A 163 -18.66 19.09 -0.22
N TYR A 164 -18.05 20.15 -0.74
CA TYR A 164 -16.80 20.73 -0.26
C TYR A 164 -16.94 21.27 1.17
N THR A 165 -17.92 22.15 1.43
CA THR A 165 -18.03 22.84 2.72
C THR A 165 -18.24 21.88 3.88
N ALA A 166 -19.07 20.85 3.71
CA ALA A 166 -19.35 19.88 4.77
C ALA A 166 -18.10 19.13 5.26
N LYS A 167 -17.13 18.89 4.36
CA LYS A 167 -15.88 18.18 4.64
C LYS A 167 -14.74 19.13 5.01
N VAL A 168 -14.48 20.12 4.15
CA VAL A 168 -13.29 20.96 4.28
C VAL A 168 -13.56 22.10 5.28
N GLN A 169 -14.53 22.96 4.99
CA GLN A 169 -14.90 24.05 5.90
C GLN A 169 -15.36 23.52 7.27
N GLY A 170 -16.06 22.40 7.30
CA GLY A 170 -16.46 21.72 8.53
C GLY A 170 -15.28 21.29 9.38
N LEU A 171 -14.24 20.69 8.79
CA LEU A 171 -13.01 20.35 9.50
C LEU A 171 -12.29 21.59 10.01
N GLU A 172 -12.14 22.62 9.18
CA GLU A 172 -11.51 23.89 9.55
C GLU A 172 -12.21 24.53 10.76
N ASN A 173 -13.54 24.57 10.74
CA ASN A 173 -14.35 25.10 11.83
C ASN A 173 -14.17 24.29 13.13
N LEU A 174 -14.14 22.96 13.06
CA LEU A 174 -13.90 22.11 14.23
C LEU A 174 -12.51 22.34 14.83
N LEU A 175 -11.48 22.40 13.98
CA LEU A 175 -10.11 22.67 14.42
C LEU A 175 -9.98 24.06 15.04
N ALA A 176 -10.69 25.07 14.51
CA ALA A 176 -10.71 26.42 15.07
C ALA A 176 -11.40 26.51 16.44
N CYS A 177 -12.25 25.55 16.79
CA CYS A 177 -12.94 25.49 18.09
C CYS A 177 -12.09 24.85 19.21
N ILE A 178 -10.92 24.29 18.89
CA ILE A 178 -10.15 23.44 19.80
C ILE A 178 -8.72 23.96 19.88
N ASN A 179 -8.13 23.96 21.08
CA ASN A 179 -6.72 24.24 21.23
C ASN A 179 -5.90 23.07 20.63
N PRO A 180 -5.10 23.30 19.56
CA PRO A 180 -4.39 22.21 18.89
C PRO A 180 -3.44 21.44 19.81
N ASN A 181 -2.88 22.09 20.85
CA ASN A 181 -1.99 21.43 21.81
C ASN A 181 -2.71 20.46 22.76
N GLN A 182 -4.05 20.50 22.81
CA GLN A 182 -4.87 19.58 23.60
C GLN A 182 -5.46 18.46 22.74
N LEU A 183 -5.31 18.54 21.42
CA LEU A 183 -5.80 17.53 20.49
C LEU A 183 -4.89 16.31 20.53
N GLN A 184 -5.44 15.20 21.01
CA GLN A 184 -4.78 13.90 21.12
C GLN A 184 -5.13 12.99 19.94
N HIS A 185 -6.34 13.14 19.39
CA HIS A 185 -6.84 12.29 18.31
C HIS A 185 -7.55 13.09 17.22
N LEU A 186 -7.21 12.83 15.96
CA LEU A 186 -7.92 13.36 14.80
C LEU A 186 -8.22 12.23 13.81
N VAL A 187 -9.50 11.91 13.66
CA VAL A 187 -9.96 10.87 12.74
C VAL A 187 -10.77 11.51 11.63
N LEU A 188 -10.33 11.37 10.38
CA LEU A 188 -11.00 11.93 9.22
C LEU A 188 -11.62 10.81 8.39
N PHE A 189 -12.94 10.88 8.16
CA PHE A 189 -13.62 9.96 7.26
C PHE A 189 -13.43 10.45 5.82
N SER A 190 -12.34 9.99 5.22
CA SER A 190 -12.04 10.17 3.80
C SER A 190 -12.69 9.04 2.98
N SER A 191 -12.33 8.94 1.71
CA SER A 191 -12.80 7.90 0.80
C SER A 191 -11.72 7.51 -0.19
N VAL A 192 -11.73 6.25 -0.62
CA VAL A 192 -10.90 5.76 -1.74
C VAL A 192 -11.06 6.60 -3.01
N THR A 193 -12.20 7.25 -3.20
CA THR A 193 -12.43 8.19 -4.32
C THR A 193 -11.48 9.38 -4.31
N GLY A 194 -10.95 9.80 -3.14
CA GLY A 194 -9.94 10.86 -3.05
C GLY A 194 -8.63 10.49 -3.75
N PHE A 195 -8.29 9.20 -3.77
CA PHE A 195 -7.05 8.71 -4.37
C PHE A 195 -7.24 8.21 -5.81
N TYR A 196 -8.26 7.36 -6.03
CA TYR A 196 -8.49 6.70 -7.31
C TYR A 196 -9.40 7.49 -8.26
N GLY A 197 -10.12 8.47 -7.74
CA GLY A 197 -11.21 9.13 -8.45
C GLY A 197 -12.42 8.21 -8.63
N ASN A 198 -13.54 8.82 -9.01
CA ASN A 198 -14.72 8.10 -9.46
C ASN A 198 -15.52 9.01 -10.41
N VAL A 199 -16.06 8.43 -11.47
CA VAL A 199 -16.80 9.19 -12.48
C VAL A 199 -18.02 9.84 -11.84
N GLY A 200 -18.17 11.15 -12.02
CA GLY A 200 -19.26 11.93 -11.45
C GLY A 200 -19.03 12.45 -10.03
N GLN A 201 -17.89 12.15 -9.42
CA GLN A 201 -17.56 12.49 -8.02
C GLN A 201 -16.35 13.43 -7.92
N THR A 202 -16.21 14.40 -8.83
CA THR A 202 -15.02 15.28 -8.89
C THR A 202 -14.83 16.12 -7.63
N ASP A 203 -15.88 16.79 -7.15
CA ASP A 203 -15.89 17.56 -5.90
C ASP A 203 -15.69 16.70 -4.66
N TYR A 204 -16.27 15.49 -4.64
CA TYR A 204 -16.08 14.52 -3.58
C TYR A 204 -14.64 14.01 -3.53
N ALA A 205 -14.02 13.72 -4.68
CA ALA A 205 -12.60 13.36 -4.77
C ALA A 205 -11.72 14.49 -4.20
N ILE A 206 -11.95 15.73 -4.65
CA ILE A 206 -11.24 16.92 -4.16
C ILE A 206 -11.37 17.06 -2.64
N ALA A 207 -12.60 17.01 -2.12
CA ALA A 207 -12.84 17.21 -0.69
C ALA A 207 -12.17 16.12 0.18
N ASN A 208 -12.21 14.85 -0.24
CA ASN A 208 -11.57 13.76 0.49
C ASN A 208 -10.04 13.81 0.39
N GLU A 209 -9.47 14.18 -0.76
CA GLU A 209 -8.02 14.32 -0.87
C GLU A 209 -7.48 15.51 -0.06
N ILE A 210 -8.26 16.59 0.05
CA ILE A 210 -7.93 17.67 0.99
C ILE A 210 -7.89 17.15 2.42
N LEU A 211 -8.86 16.34 2.87
CA LEU A 211 -8.81 15.71 4.20
C LEU A 211 -7.55 14.86 4.37
N ASN A 212 -7.18 14.07 3.36
CA ASN A 212 -5.95 13.27 3.39
C ASN A 212 -4.72 14.14 3.60
N LYS A 213 -4.58 15.25 2.86
CA LYS A 213 -3.44 16.17 3.00
C LYS A 213 -3.49 16.97 4.32
N SER A 214 -4.67 17.33 4.81
CA SER A 214 -4.84 17.94 6.13
C SER A 214 -4.36 17.02 7.25
N ALA A 215 -4.61 15.71 7.17
CA ALA A 215 -4.09 14.75 8.14
C ALA A 215 -2.55 14.76 8.20
N HIS A 216 -1.88 14.70 7.04
CA HIS A 216 -0.41 14.81 6.97
C HIS A 216 0.11 16.11 7.55
N LEU A 217 -0.51 17.24 7.21
CA LEU A 217 -0.11 18.55 7.72
C LEU A 217 -0.26 18.63 9.25
N ILE A 218 -1.36 18.13 9.81
CA ILE A 218 -1.60 18.15 11.26
C ILE A 218 -0.65 17.19 11.97
N LYS A 219 -0.39 16.00 11.43
CA LYS A 219 0.60 15.06 11.99
C LYS A 219 2.00 15.66 12.03
N GLN A 220 2.40 16.33 10.94
CA GLN A 220 3.69 17.00 10.87
C GLN A 220 3.83 18.11 11.92
N ASN A 221 2.78 18.91 12.12
CA ASN A 221 2.79 20.03 13.07
C ASN A 221 2.59 19.58 14.52
N TYR A 222 1.90 18.46 14.75
CA TYR A 222 1.60 17.91 16.09
C TYR A 222 1.94 16.41 16.14
N PRO A 223 3.24 16.03 16.17
CA PRO A 223 3.65 14.63 16.04
C PRO A 223 3.10 13.69 17.11
N ALA A 224 2.79 14.21 18.31
CA ALA A 224 2.20 13.46 19.42
C ALA A 224 0.69 13.21 19.29
N CYS A 225 0.01 13.92 18.37
CA CYS A 225 -1.39 13.67 18.05
C CYS A 225 -1.49 12.41 17.18
N HIS A 226 -2.40 11.52 17.55
CA HIS A 226 -2.76 10.38 16.72
C HIS A 226 -3.73 10.86 15.64
N VAL A 227 -3.21 11.09 14.44
CA VAL A 227 -3.96 11.57 13.28
C VAL A 227 -4.10 10.44 12.27
N VAL A 228 -5.31 10.17 11.81
CA VAL A 228 -5.56 9.20 10.75
C VAL A 228 -6.66 9.68 9.80
N ALA A 229 -6.36 9.73 8.50
CA ALA A 229 -7.35 9.84 7.44
C ALA A 229 -7.67 8.45 6.89
N ILE A 230 -8.89 7.98 7.16
CA ILE A 230 -9.34 6.66 6.74
C ILE A 230 -10.06 6.80 5.39
N ASN A 231 -9.45 6.26 4.35
CA ASN A 231 -9.98 6.24 3.00
C ASN A 231 -10.89 5.02 2.87
N TRP A 232 -12.15 5.20 3.24
CA TRP A 232 -13.14 4.13 3.22
C TRP A 232 -13.53 3.72 1.80
N GLY A 233 -13.57 2.41 1.58
CA GLY A 233 -14.28 1.78 0.47
C GLY A 233 -15.80 1.81 0.68
N ALA A 234 -16.53 1.11 -0.19
CA ALA A 234 -17.98 1.04 -0.12
C ALA A 234 -18.44 0.27 1.14
N TRP A 235 -19.34 0.85 1.93
CA TRP A 235 -19.93 0.19 3.10
C TRP A 235 -21.21 -0.54 2.73
N ASP A 236 -21.57 -1.58 3.49
CA ASP A 236 -22.85 -2.29 3.34
C ASP A 236 -24.05 -1.52 3.95
N SER A 237 -23.91 -0.22 4.13
CA SER A 237 -24.93 0.68 4.68
C SER A 237 -24.57 2.14 4.36
N GLY A 238 -25.45 3.07 4.69
CA GLY A 238 -25.24 4.50 4.53
C GLY A 238 -25.46 4.96 3.09
N MET A 239 -24.39 5.39 2.41
CA MET A 239 -24.47 6.04 1.10
C MET A 239 -24.59 5.07 -0.09
N VAL A 240 -24.54 3.76 0.14
CA VAL A 240 -24.63 2.73 -0.90
C VAL A 240 -26.06 2.22 -0.99
N SER A 241 -26.71 2.39 -2.15
CA SER A 241 -28.04 1.82 -2.40
C SER A 241 -27.95 0.33 -2.77
N PRO A 242 -29.04 -0.45 -2.64
CA PRO A 242 -29.08 -1.85 -3.06
C PRO A 242 -28.66 -2.06 -4.53
N GLU A 243 -29.03 -1.14 -5.42
CA GLU A 243 -28.66 -1.19 -6.84
C GLU A 243 -27.16 -0.98 -7.04
N LEU A 244 -26.57 -0.06 -6.27
CA LEU A 244 -25.13 0.22 -6.32
C LEU A 244 -24.32 -0.96 -5.77
N LYS A 245 -24.82 -1.65 -4.73
CA LYS A 245 -24.21 -2.88 -4.20
C LYS A 245 -24.13 -3.98 -5.26
N LYS A 246 -25.16 -4.14 -6.10
CA LYS A 246 -25.14 -5.09 -7.22
C LYS A 246 -24.09 -4.73 -8.27
N ALA A 247 -23.99 -3.45 -8.63
CA ALA A 247 -22.99 -2.98 -9.58
C ALA A 247 -21.54 -3.14 -9.06
N PHE A 248 -21.32 -3.01 -7.74
CA PHE A 248 -20.03 -3.29 -7.13
C PHE A 248 -19.68 -4.78 -7.18
N ALA A 249 -20.62 -5.67 -6.88
CA ALA A 249 -20.42 -7.11 -6.97
C ALA A 249 -20.05 -7.56 -8.40
N GLU A 250 -20.70 -7.00 -9.42
CA GLU A 250 -20.38 -7.26 -10.84
C GLU A 250 -18.95 -6.82 -11.25
N ARG A 251 -18.34 -5.90 -10.48
CA ARG A 251 -16.97 -5.41 -10.68
C ARG A 251 -15.96 -6.03 -9.72
N GLY A 252 -16.37 -7.02 -8.92
CA GLY A 252 -15.50 -7.64 -7.91
C GLY A 252 -15.14 -6.72 -6.74
N ILE A 253 -15.92 -5.67 -6.50
CA ILE A 253 -15.73 -4.75 -5.36
C ILE A 253 -16.58 -5.26 -4.20
N GLU A 254 -15.94 -5.76 -3.14
CA GLU A 254 -16.65 -6.16 -1.91
C GLU A 254 -17.01 -4.94 -1.08
N VAL A 255 -18.21 -4.97 -0.50
CA VAL A 255 -18.66 -3.96 0.47
C VAL A 255 -18.20 -4.31 1.88
N ILE A 256 -17.86 -3.30 2.66
CA ILE A 256 -17.39 -3.43 4.04
C ILE A 256 -18.60 -3.65 4.96
N PRO A 257 -18.68 -4.79 5.67
CA PRO A 257 -19.72 -4.98 6.69
C PRO A 257 -19.57 -3.94 7.80
N VAL A 258 -20.71 -3.42 8.29
CA VAL A 258 -20.73 -2.29 9.25
C VAL A 258 -19.92 -2.56 10.51
N ASP A 259 -20.11 -3.73 11.15
CA ASP A 259 -19.39 -4.07 12.38
C ASP A 259 -17.88 -4.23 12.16
N VAL A 260 -17.49 -4.77 10.99
CA VAL A 260 -16.08 -4.94 10.61
C VAL A 260 -15.42 -3.58 10.41
N GLY A 261 -16.02 -2.68 9.62
CA GLY A 261 -15.46 -1.35 9.41
C GLY A 261 -15.41 -0.53 10.70
N ALA A 262 -16.44 -0.61 11.54
CA ALA A 262 -16.44 0.05 12.85
C ALA A 262 -15.32 -0.48 13.76
N GLN A 263 -15.09 -1.79 13.77
CA GLN A 263 -13.96 -2.40 14.50
C GLN A 263 -12.61 -1.96 13.94
N MET A 264 -12.48 -1.83 12.62
CA MET A 264 -11.23 -1.37 12.01
C MET A 264 -10.88 0.06 12.41
N LEU A 265 -11.87 0.96 12.52
CA LEU A 265 -11.61 2.30 13.07
C LEU A 265 -11.05 2.25 14.50
N VAL A 266 -11.60 1.38 15.35
CA VAL A 266 -11.10 1.20 16.72
C VAL A 266 -9.66 0.67 16.70
N ASN A 267 -9.36 -0.30 15.83
CA ASN A 267 -8.03 -0.85 15.69
C ASN A 267 -7.01 0.22 15.27
N GLU A 268 -7.35 1.09 14.31
CA GLU A 268 -6.45 2.17 13.87
C GLU A 268 -6.12 3.16 15.00
N LEU A 269 -6.96 3.30 16.03
CA LEU A 269 -6.66 4.15 17.18
C LEU A 269 -5.68 3.52 18.19
N HIS A 270 -5.26 2.26 17.98
CA HIS A 270 -4.28 1.60 18.82
C HIS A 270 -2.90 2.30 18.72
N PRO A 271 -2.12 2.45 19.81
CA PRO A 271 -0.84 3.15 19.78
C PRO A 271 0.20 2.59 18.79
N ALA A 272 0.10 1.30 18.42
CA ALA A 272 0.96 0.68 17.41
C ALA A 272 0.78 1.29 16.00
N HIS A 273 -0.37 1.91 15.73
CA HIS A 273 -0.71 2.54 14.46
C HIS A 273 -0.55 4.06 14.49
N HIS A 274 0.07 4.62 15.54
CA HIS A 274 0.23 6.06 15.71
C HIS A 274 0.93 6.79 14.55
N GLU A 275 1.76 6.09 13.77
CA GLU A 275 2.44 6.63 12.60
C GLU A 275 1.62 6.48 11.30
N ASN A 276 0.52 5.72 11.31
CA ASN A 276 -0.37 5.52 10.17
C ASN A 276 -1.27 6.75 9.93
N THR A 277 -0.72 7.75 9.25
CA THR A 277 -1.45 9.02 9.04
C THR A 277 -2.57 8.91 8.01
N GLN A 278 -2.48 7.96 7.09
CA GLN A 278 -3.45 7.74 6.03
C GLN A 278 -3.52 6.25 5.72
N VAL A 279 -4.72 5.68 5.76
CA VAL A 279 -4.96 4.26 5.48
C VAL A 279 -6.10 4.10 4.49
N VAL A 280 -6.08 3.00 3.74
CA VAL A 280 -7.19 2.56 2.88
C VAL A 280 -7.82 1.35 3.52
N ILE A 281 -9.14 1.38 3.70
CA ILE A 281 -9.89 0.26 4.25
C ILE A 281 -10.99 -0.10 3.28
N GLY A 282 -10.89 -1.30 2.69
CA GLY A 282 -11.81 -1.83 1.69
C GLY A 282 -11.09 -2.70 0.66
N SER A 283 -11.82 -3.18 -0.33
CA SER A 283 -11.23 -3.90 -1.47
C SER A 283 -10.26 -2.99 -2.22
N PRO A 284 -9.07 -3.48 -2.63
CA PRO A 284 -8.18 -2.72 -3.50
C PRO A 284 -8.93 -2.30 -4.77
N LEU A 285 -9.11 -0.99 -4.96
CA LEU A 285 -9.59 -0.48 -6.23
C LEU A 285 -8.44 -0.63 -7.23
N THR A 286 -8.52 -1.65 -8.08
CA THR A 286 -7.59 -1.79 -9.19
C THR A 286 -7.92 -0.66 -10.16
N PRO A 287 -6.99 0.26 -10.46
CA PRO A 287 -7.23 1.31 -11.44
C PRO A 287 -7.70 0.67 -12.75
N PRO A 288 -8.70 1.24 -13.45
CA PRO A 288 -9.05 0.76 -14.77
C PRO A 288 -7.79 0.75 -15.65
N ALA A 289 -7.67 -0.28 -16.48
CA ALA A 289 -6.52 -0.46 -17.35
C ALA A 289 -6.28 0.81 -18.18
N ILE A 290 -5.07 1.35 -18.12
CA ILE A 290 -4.66 2.38 -19.08
C ILE A 290 -4.64 1.69 -20.46
N GLU A 291 -5.41 2.21 -21.42
CA GLU A 291 -5.25 1.78 -22.81
C GLU A 291 -3.82 2.12 -23.25
N LEU A 292 -3.08 1.12 -23.72
CA LEU A 292 -1.78 1.37 -24.31
C LEU A 292 -1.99 2.11 -25.62
N ASP A 293 -1.38 3.28 -25.76
CA ASP A 293 -1.26 3.90 -27.06
C ASP A 293 -0.34 3.07 -27.98
N THR A 294 -0.48 3.25 -29.29
CA THR A 294 0.33 2.58 -30.30
C THR A 294 1.66 3.30 -30.57
N GLU A 295 1.94 4.42 -29.91
CA GLU A 295 3.12 5.26 -30.19
C GLU A 295 4.34 4.73 -29.44
N LEU A 296 5.35 4.26 -30.14
CA LEU A 296 6.57 3.77 -29.50
C LEU A 296 7.47 4.92 -29.04
N ARG A 297 7.82 4.92 -27.75
CA ARG A 297 8.65 5.94 -27.11
C ARG A 297 9.99 5.39 -26.65
N THR A 298 10.93 6.32 -26.44
CA THR A 298 12.21 6.03 -25.77
C THR A 298 12.35 6.94 -24.57
N TYR A 299 12.58 6.36 -23.40
CA TYR A 299 12.80 7.08 -22.15
C TYR A 299 14.27 7.03 -21.76
N ARG A 300 14.72 8.09 -21.09
CA ARG A 300 16.05 8.15 -20.48
C ARG A 300 15.93 8.57 -19.03
N ILE A 301 16.33 7.68 -18.13
CA ILE A 301 16.33 7.90 -16.70
C ILE A 301 17.78 8.06 -16.26
N ARG A 302 18.09 9.19 -15.64
CA ARG A 302 19.42 9.50 -15.13
C ARG A 302 19.48 9.16 -13.66
N ARG A 303 20.56 8.51 -13.24
CA ARG A 303 20.79 8.13 -11.84
C ARG A 303 22.21 8.48 -11.44
N GLN A 304 22.33 9.17 -10.32
CA GLN A 304 23.59 9.31 -9.59
C GLN A 304 23.59 8.26 -8.47
N MET A 305 24.68 7.51 -8.37
CA MET A 305 24.83 6.45 -7.38
C MET A 305 26.03 6.76 -6.50
N THR A 306 25.83 6.70 -5.18
CA THR A 306 26.88 6.83 -4.17
C THR A 306 26.78 5.68 -3.18
N LEU A 307 27.87 5.40 -2.46
CA LEU A 307 27.88 4.39 -1.39
C LEU A 307 27.02 4.77 -0.19
N GLU A 308 26.81 6.07 0.01
CA GLU A 308 25.97 6.57 1.10
C GLU A 308 24.49 6.38 0.79
N ALA A 309 24.08 6.61 -0.46
CA ALA A 309 22.71 6.38 -0.91
C ALA A 309 22.37 4.89 -1.13
N ASN A 310 23.36 3.99 -1.09
CA ASN A 310 23.19 2.56 -1.33
C ASN A 310 24.03 1.72 -0.33
N PRO A 311 23.63 1.67 0.95
CA PRO A 311 24.42 1.02 1.99
C PRO A 311 24.77 -0.44 1.72
N PHE A 312 23.86 -1.21 1.12
CA PHE A 312 24.04 -2.63 0.78
C PHE A 312 25.28 -2.91 -0.09
N LEU A 313 25.81 -1.92 -0.81
CA LEU A 313 27.02 -2.11 -1.65
C LEU A 313 28.25 -2.48 -0.82
N ARG A 314 28.28 -2.11 0.46
CA ARG A 314 29.36 -2.53 1.39
C ARG A 314 29.38 -4.05 1.60
N ASP A 315 28.27 -4.71 1.28
CA ASP A 315 28.10 -6.16 1.39
C ASP A 315 28.22 -6.87 0.04
N HIS A 316 28.59 -6.17 -1.03
CA HIS A 316 28.86 -6.77 -2.34
C HIS A 316 30.19 -6.24 -2.89
N MET A 317 31.28 -6.83 -2.38
CA MET A 317 32.67 -6.39 -2.57
C MET A 317 33.45 -7.39 -3.43
N ILE A 318 33.98 -6.95 -4.57
CA ILE A 318 34.79 -7.79 -5.47
C ILE A 318 36.18 -7.16 -5.57
N ALA A 319 37.23 -7.94 -5.30
CA ALA A 319 38.61 -7.46 -5.36
C ALA A 319 38.82 -6.15 -4.56
N GLY A 320 38.25 -6.09 -3.35
CA GLY A 320 38.35 -4.93 -2.45
C GLY A 320 37.48 -3.72 -2.82
N TYR A 321 36.72 -3.76 -3.91
CA TYR A 321 35.85 -2.65 -4.33
C TYR A 321 34.36 -3.00 -4.25
N PRO A 322 33.49 -2.07 -3.83
CA PRO A 322 32.05 -2.26 -3.94
C PRO A 322 31.67 -2.32 -5.42
N VAL A 323 30.86 -3.30 -5.81
CA VAL A 323 30.38 -3.48 -7.18
C VAL A 323 28.87 -3.58 -7.16
N LEU A 324 28.18 -2.93 -8.11
CA LEU A 324 26.74 -3.10 -8.25
C LEU A 324 26.43 -4.55 -8.68
N PRO A 325 25.60 -5.30 -7.91
CA PRO A 325 25.14 -6.61 -8.34
C PRO A 325 24.41 -6.53 -9.68
N ALA A 326 24.65 -7.52 -10.56
CA ALA A 326 23.97 -7.60 -11.85
C ALA A 326 22.44 -7.69 -11.68
N THR A 327 22.00 -8.32 -10.59
CA THR A 327 20.61 -8.45 -10.17
C THR A 327 20.01 -7.10 -9.78
N CYS A 328 20.72 -6.25 -9.03
CA CYS A 328 20.30 -4.87 -8.74
C CYS A 328 20.23 -3.99 -10.01
N ALA A 329 21.16 -4.17 -10.96
CA ALA A 329 21.09 -3.47 -12.24
C ALA A 329 19.84 -3.90 -13.04
N MET A 330 19.52 -5.19 -13.04
CA MET A 330 18.32 -5.71 -13.69
C MET A 330 17.04 -5.22 -13.00
N THR A 331 16.98 -5.20 -11.67
CA THR A 331 15.80 -4.67 -10.95
C THR A 331 15.63 -3.17 -11.12
N TRP A 332 16.70 -2.39 -11.31
CA TRP A 332 16.55 -1.00 -11.74
C TRP A 332 15.84 -0.90 -13.09
N ILE A 333 16.23 -1.72 -14.08
CA ILE A 333 15.54 -1.77 -15.37
C ILE A 333 14.07 -2.15 -15.18
N ILE A 334 13.79 -3.22 -14.43
CA ILE A 334 12.44 -3.75 -14.19
C ILE A 334 11.56 -2.70 -13.54
N ASN A 335 11.99 -2.15 -12.40
CA ASN A 335 11.20 -1.21 -11.61
C ASN A 335 10.90 0.06 -12.41
N ALA A 336 11.86 0.53 -13.23
CA ALA A 336 11.62 1.66 -14.12
C ALA A 336 10.56 1.35 -15.18
N CYS A 337 10.57 0.15 -15.76
CA CYS A 337 9.57 -0.25 -16.74
C CYS A 337 8.18 -0.42 -16.10
N GLU A 338 8.08 -1.00 -14.91
CA GLU A 338 6.80 -1.13 -14.17
C GLU A 338 6.24 0.23 -13.72
N GLN A 339 7.10 1.20 -13.39
CA GLN A 339 6.67 2.57 -13.07
C GLN A 339 6.16 3.34 -14.28
N LEU A 340 6.74 3.11 -15.47
CA LEU A 340 6.24 3.68 -16.72
C LEU A 340 4.89 3.08 -17.12
N TYR A 341 4.61 1.83 -16.69
CA TYR A 341 3.42 1.08 -17.06
C TYR A 341 2.69 0.49 -15.85
N PRO A 342 2.00 1.32 -15.04
CA PRO A 342 1.22 0.84 -13.91
C PRO A 342 0.20 -0.24 -14.32
N GLY A 343 0.16 -1.34 -13.57
CA GLY A 343 -0.69 -2.50 -13.87
C GLY A 343 -0.06 -3.54 -14.80
N TYR A 344 1.15 -3.31 -15.30
CA TYR A 344 2.00 -4.32 -15.94
C TYR A 344 3.14 -4.72 -15.00
N ARG A 345 3.53 -5.99 -15.06
CA ARG A 345 4.65 -6.57 -14.30
C ARG A 345 5.63 -7.23 -15.25
N LEU A 346 6.89 -7.34 -14.86
CA LEU A 346 7.82 -8.21 -15.60
C LEU A 346 7.32 -9.65 -15.56
N PHE A 347 7.04 -10.25 -16.72
CA PHE A 347 6.94 -11.69 -16.81
C PHE A 347 8.30 -12.31 -17.14
N SER A 348 8.97 -11.81 -18.19
CA SER A 348 10.22 -12.41 -18.66
C SER A 348 11.19 -11.39 -19.22
N TYR A 349 12.49 -11.68 -19.17
CA TYR A 349 13.48 -11.01 -19.99
C TYR A 349 14.39 -12.00 -20.72
N LYS A 350 15.00 -11.55 -21.80
CA LYS A 350 15.94 -12.32 -22.63
C LYS A 350 17.19 -11.51 -22.92
N ASP A 351 18.25 -12.24 -23.28
CA ASP A 351 19.54 -11.66 -23.69
C ASP A 351 20.10 -10.64 -22.68
N PHE A 352 19.95 -10.90 -21.38
CA PHE A 352 20.57 -10.05 -20.37
C PHE A 352 22.09 -10.20 -20.44
N LYS A 353 22.82 -9.08 -20.49
CA LYS A 353 24.28 -9.07 -20.61
C LYS A 353 24.90 -8.10 -19.62
N VAL A 354 25.92 -8.57 -18.91
CA VAL A 354 26.89 -7.75 -18.19
C VAL A 354 27.99 -7.38 -19.19
N LEU A 355 27.98 -6.12 -19.65
CA LEU A 355 28.96 -5.62 -20.62
C LEU A 355 30.16 -4.99 -19.91
N LYS A 356 29.88 -4.18 -18.89
CA LYS A 356 30.88 -3.61 -17.99
C LYS A 356 30.25 -3.35 -16.62
N GLY A 357 30.70 -4.08 -15.60
CA GLY A 357 30.24 -3.88 -14.22
C GLY A 357 30.44 -2.43 -13.74
N ILE A 358 29.62 -2.02 -12.78
CA ILE A 358 29.71 -0.70 -12.15
C ILE A 358 30.45 -0.88 -10.83
N THR A 359 31.70 -0.42 -10.79
CA THR A 359 32.57 -0.47 -9.61
C THR A 359 32.62 0.90 -8.95
N PHE A 360 32.42 0.95 -7.64
CA PHE A 360 32.43 2.16 -6.84
C PHE A 360 33.86 2.48 -6.38
N ASN A 361 34.60 3.14 -7.27
CA ASN A 361 35.96 3.62 -7.03
C ASN A 361 36.15 5.02 -7.63
N GLU A 362 37.38 5.51 -7.69
CA GLU A 362 37.72 6.83 -8.24
C GLU A 362 37.35 7.00 -9.73
N LYS A 363 37.06 5.91 -10.44
CA LYS A 363 36.64 5.90 -11.86
C LYS A 363 35.13 5.78 -12.03
N LEU A 364 34.34 5.78 -10.95
CA LEU A 364 32.89 5.74 -11.01
C LEU A 364 32.37 6.95 -11.81
N ALA A 365 31.49 6.70 -12.77
CA ALA A 365 30.88 7.78 -13.54
C ALA A 365 29.94 8.61 -12.65
N LYS A 366 29.95 9.93 -12.81
CA LYS A 366 29.07 10.86 -12.07
C LYS A 366 27.59 10.54 -12.28
N GLU A 367 27.24 10.07 -13.46
CA GLU A 367 25.86 9.76 -13.86
C GLU A 367 25.82 8.47 -14.69
N HIS A 368 24.81 7.66 -14.44
CA HIS A 368 24.44 6.51 -15.26
C HIS A 368 23.07 6.76 -15.87
N VAL A 369 22.89 6.34 -17.11
CA VAL A 369 21.66 6.51 -17.88
C VAL A 369 21.07 5.15 -18.16
N LEU A 370 19.84 4.94 -17.72
CA LEU A 370 18.97 3.87 -18.18
C LEU A 370 18.18 4.38 -19.38
N GLU A 371 18.43 3.81 -20.55
CA GLU A 371 17.64 4.01 -21.75
C GLU A 371 16.66 2.85 -21.92
N ILE A 372 15.38 3.17 -22.10
CA ILE A 372 14.27 2.22 -22.27
C ILE A 372 13.66 2.53 -23.62
N GLN A 373 13.77 1.61 -24.57
CA GLN A 373 13.22 1.71 -25.91
C GLN A 373 12.07 0.71 -26.05
N GLU A 374 10.86 1.21 -26.28
CA GLU A 374 9.71 0.37 -26.61
C GLU A 374 9.92 -0.28 -27.99
N ILE A 375 9.74 -1.60 -28.07
CA ILE A 375 9.83 -2.38 -29.31
C ILE A 375 8.43 -2.61 -29.87
N SER A 376 7.50 -3.05 -29.02
CA SER A 376 6.13 -3.31 -29.41
C SER A 376 5.18 -3.15 -28.21
N LYS A 377 3.95 -2.74 -28.50
CA LYS A 377 2.82 -2.69 -27.56
C LYS A 377 1.68 -3.43 -28.20
N VAL A 378 1.33 -4.60 -27.66
CA VAL A 378 0.17 -5.36 -28.11
C VAL A 378 -0.98 -5.06 -27.18
N ASN A 379 -2.04 -4.46 -27.74
CA ASN A 379 -3.20 -3.97 -26.99
C ASN A 379 -3.58 -4.90 -25.83
N TYR A 380 -3.47 -4.37 -24.61
CA TYR A 380 -3.86 -4.99 -23.34
C TYR A 380 -3.08 -6.23 -22.87
N GLN A 381 -2.16 -6.79 -23.66
CA GLN A 381 -1.52 -8.06 -23.33
C GLN A 381 -0.07 -7.91 -22.89
N ASN A 382 0.77 -7.28 -23.73
CA ASN A 382 2.20 -7.24 -23.47
C ASN A 382 2.89 -5.99 -24.02
N ILE A 383 4.04 -5.69 -23.42
CA ILE A 383 4.94 -4.61 -23.82
C ILE A 383 6.34 -5.19 -23.95
N GLU A 384 6.88 -5.17 -25.16
CA GLU A 384 8.26 -5.55 -25.42
C GLU A 384 9.16 -4.31 -25.37
N ILE A 385 10.24 -4.41 -24.60
CA ILE A 385 11.14 -3.30 -24.30
C ILE A 385 12.57 -3.76 -24.50
N LYS A 386 13.40 -2.92 -25.12
CA LYS A 386 14.86 -3.03 -25.06
C LYS A 386 15.38 -2.01 -24.06
N ALA A 387 16.18 -2.46 -23.10
CA ALA A 387 16.76 -1.58 -22.09
C ALA A 387 18.28 -1.68 -22.07
N GLN A 388 18.93 -0.55 -21.81
CA GLN A 388 20.38 -0.44 -21.68
C GLN A 388 20.75 0.53 -20.56
N ILE A 389 21.69 0.12 -19.71
CA ILE A 389 22.35 1.02 -18.77
C ILE A 389 23.71 1.39 -19.36
N TRP A 390 24.01 2.67 -19.44
CA TRP A 390 25.31 3.17 -19.90
C TRP A 390 25.74 4.41 -19.13
N SER A 391 27.03 4.72 -19.18
CA SER A 391 27.62 5.93 -18.62
C SER A 391 28.62 6.55 -19.57
N LYS A 392 29.10 7.75 -19.25
CA LYS A 392 30.20 8.41 -19.97
C LYS A 392 31.40 8.58 -19.06
N ASN A 393 32.58 8.33 -19.60
CA ASN A 393 33.83 8.68 -18.92
C ASN A 393 34.08 10.21 -19.00
N PRO A 394 35.10 10.75 -18.29
CA PRO A 394 35.41 12.19 -18.33
C PRO A 394 35.70 12.74 -19.74
N GLU A 395 36.21 11.92 -20.66
CA GLU A 395 36.45 12.28 -22.06
C GLU A 395 35.19 12.20 -22.95
N GLY A 396 34.02 11.86 -22.38
CA GLY A 396 32.74 11.80 -23.08
C GLY A 396 32.46 10.49 -23.83
N LYS A 397 33.36 9.49 -23.77
CA LYS A 397 33.18 8.17 -24.38
C LYS A 397 32.12 7.36 -23.62
N VAL A 398 31.19 6.78 -24.38
CA VAL A 398 30.11 5.94 -23.84
C VAL A 398 30.65 4.55 -23.45
N HIS A 399 30.25 4.10 -22.27
CA HIS A 399 30.44 2.74 -21.78
C HIS A 399 29.08 2.11 -21.51
N TYR A 400 28.76 1.03 -22.21
CA TYR A 400 27.57 0.23 -21.92
C TYR A 400 27.87 -0.69 -20.74
N ASN A 401 27.00 -0.68 -19.74
CA ASN A 401 27.14 -1.45 -18.51
C ASN A 401 26.31 -2.73 -18.56
N PHE A 402 25.01 -2.60 -18.87
CA PHE A 402 24.06 -3.71 -18.89
C PHE A 402 23.06 -3.55 -20.03
N SER A 403 22.51 -4.66 -20.53
CA SER A 403 21.41 -4.63 -21.50
C SER A 403 20.49 -5.84 -21.35
N ALA A 404 19.20 -5.69 -21.65
CA ALA A 404 18.23 -6.78 -21.72
C ALA A 404 17.08 -6.45 -22.68
N GLN A 405 16.32 -7.48 -23.08
CA GLN A 405 15.01 -7.34 -23.71
C GLN A 405 13.93 -7.87 -22.76
N LEU A 406 12.96 -7.06 -22.41
CA LEU A 406 11.94 -7.34 -21.40
C LEU A 406 10.58 -7.52 -22.07
N ASN A 407 9.76 -8.34 -21.47
CA ASN A 407 8.36 -8.54 -21.80
C ASN A 407 7.55 -8.31 -20.52
N LEU A 408 6.84 -7.18 -20.48
CA LEU A 408 5.90 -6.87 -19.40
C LEU A 408 4.52 -7.42 -19.75
N GLN A 409 3.80 -7.94 -18.76
CA GLN A 409 2.46 -8.50 -18.91
C GLN A 409 1.55 -8.04 -17.76
N ARG A 410 0.24 -7.97 -18.01
CA ARG A 410 -0.74 -7.68 -16.96
C ARG A 410 -1.10 -8.92 -16.15
N GLU A 411 -1.32 -10.01 -16.86
CA GLU A 411 -1.62 -11.31 -16.28
C GLU A 411 -0.37 -12.16 -16.33
N ILE A 412 0.15 -12.49 -15.16
CA ILE A 412 1.27 -13.41 -15.04
C ILE A 412 0.75 -14.84 -15.26
N PRO A 413 1.39 -15.64 -16.13
CA PRO A 413 1.03 -17.04 -16.33
C PRO A 413 1.00 -17.85 -15.03
N ILE A 414 0.25 -18.94 -15.05
CA ILE A 414 0.13 -19.86 -13.91
C ILE A 414 1.51 -20.35 -13.49
N VAL A 415 1.74 -20.39 -12.17
CA VAL A 415 2.98 -20.87 -11.56
C VAL A 415 3.25 -22.32 -11.97
N PRO A 416 4.38 -22.59 -12.67
CA PRO A 416 4.75 -23.96 -13.02
C PRO A 416 5.35 -24.69 -11.81
N THR A 417 5.33 -26.03 -11.88
CA THR A 417 5.97 -26.89 -10.88
C THR A 417 7.31 -27.40 -11.41
N TYR A 418 8.35 -27.35 -10.57
CA TYR A 418 9.66 -27.91 -10.84
C TYR A 418 9.65 -29.43 -10.61
N GLU A 419 9.56 -30.19 -11.68
CA GLU A 419 9.42 -31.66 -11.62
C GLU A 419 10.66 -32.38 -11.09
N SER A 420 11.85 -31.77 -11.24
CA SER A 420 13.13 -32.37 -10.82
C SER A 420 13.52 -32.00 -9.40
N ILE A 421 12.55 -31.67 -8.54
CA ILE A 421 12.81 -31.30 -7.14
C ILE A 421 13.53 -32.43 -6.38
N ASN A 422 14.58 -32.07 -5.65
CA ASN A 422 15.27 -32.96 -4.71
C ASN A 422 15.69 -32.16 -3.48
N LEU A 423 15.01 -32.40 -2.36
CA LEU A 423 15.29 -31.75 -1.07
C LEU A 423 15.95 -32.70 -0.06
N GLU A 424 16.35 -33.90 -0.49
CA GLU A 424 17.09 -34.82 0.36
C GLU A 424 18.50 -34.29 0.61
N SER A 425 18.98 -34.48 1.85
CA SER A 425 20.31 -34.07 2.24
C SER A 425 21.33 -35.19 2.04
N ASP A 426 22.34 -34.96 1.20
CA ASP A 426 23.44 -35.91 0.98
C ASP A 426 24.57 -35.79 2.02
N ASN A 427 24.58 -34.68 2.77
CA ASN A 427 25.61 -34.32 3.76
C ASN A 427 27.05 -34.27 3.19
N ILE A 428 27.23 -34.06 1.88
CA ILE A 428 28.55 -33.91 1.24
C ILE A 428 29.19 -32.57 1.65
N ILE A 429 28.41 -31.49 1.66
CA ILE A 429 28.82 -30.19 2.15
C ILE A 429 28.15 -29.94 3.51
N THR A 430 28.94 -29.92 4.58
CA THR A 430 28.45 -29.75 5.95
C THR A 430 28.51 -28.30 6.44
N ALA A 431 29.01 -27.37 5.64
CA ALA A 431 29.02 -25.94 5.98
C ALA A 431 27.60 -25.41 6.09
N THR A 432 27.36 -24.50 7.04
CA THR A 432 26.03 -23.92 7.26
C THR A 432 26.09 -22.41 7.46
N GLY A 433 25.05 -21.71 7.01
CA GLY A 433 24.85 -20.28 7.23
C GLY A 433 26.09 -19.44 6.95
N LYS A 434 26.62 -18.81 8.00
CA LYS A 434 27.76 -17.90 7.92
C LYS A 434 29.06 -18.57 7.48
N ASP A 435 29.19 -19.90 7.60
CA ASP A 435 30.40 -20.63 7.24
C ASP A 435 30.73 -20.53 5.74
N PHE A 436 29.72 -20.33 4.88
CA PHE A 436 29.91 -20.09 3.45
C PHE A 436 30.60 -18.75 3.14
N TYR A 437 30.60 -17.82 4.10
CA TYR A 437 31.00 -16.43 3.93
C TYR A 437 32.20 -16.02 4.79
N GLN A 438 32.58 -16.81 5.80
CA GLN A 438 33.60 -16.43 6.80
C GLN A 438 34.93 -17.22 6.72
N ASN A 439 34.99 -18.33 5.98
CA ASN A 439 36.14 -19.23 5.91
C ASN A 439 37.17 -18.93 4.80
N GLY A 440 37.85 -17.78 4.88
CA GLY A 440 39.08 -17.51 4.12
C GLY A 440 39.00 -17.70 2.60
N GLY A 441 40.02 -18.34 2.01
CA GLY A 441 40.29 -18.28 0.57
C GLY A 441 39.30 -18.94 -0.40
N ALA A 442 38.17 -19.47 0.09
CA ALA A 442 37.14 -20.22 -0.62
C ALA A 442 35.72 -19.68 -0.34
N THR A 443 35.59 -18.49 0.25
CA THR A 443 34.30 -17.89 0.64
C THR A 443 33.59 -17.19 -0.50
N LEU A 444 32.26 -17.17 -0.40
CA LEU A 444 31.46 -16.15 -1.07
C LEU A 444 31.92 -14.75 -0.59
N PHE A 445 32.02 -13.80 -1.51
CA PHE A 445 32.50 -12.43 -1.21
C PHE A 445 31.44 -11.52 -0.57
N HIS A 446 30.25 -12.06 -0.33
CA HIS A 446 29.04 -11.38 0.10
C HIS A 446 29.03 -11.08 1.61
N GLY A 447 28.67 -9.84 1.97
CA GLY A 447 28.42 -9.37 3.34
C GLY A 447 26.96 -9.58 3.79
N PRO A 448 26.63 -9.17 5.03
CA PRO A 448 25.36 -9.49 5.71
C PRO A 448 24.08 -9.35 4.87
N ALA A 449 23.95 -8.31 4.04
CA ALA A 449 22.78 -8.12 3.18
C ALA A 449 22.53 -9.24 2.15
N PHE A 450 23.47 -10.18 1.95
CA PHE A 450 23.37 -11.29 0.99
C PHE A 450 23.69 -12.66 1.64
N GLN A 451 23.83 -12.74 2.96
CA GLN A 451 24.29 -13.95 3.68
C GLN A 451 23.18 -14.96 4.01
N GLU A 452 22.43 -15.39 3.00
CA GLU A 452 21.12 -16.03 3.20
C GLU A 452 21.00 -17.45 2.65
N VAL A 453 22.12 -18.07 2.26
CA VAL A 453 22.23 -19.53 2.10
C VAL A 453 22.33 -20.16 3.49
N LYS A 454 21.40 -21.05 3.85
CA LYS A 454 21.40 -21.75 5.15
C LYS A 454 22.19 -23.06 5.09
N ARG A 455 22.04 -23.84 4.02
CA ARG A 455 22.81 -25.09 3.81
C ARG A 455 22.72 -25.55 2.35
N VAL A 456 23.65 -26.42 1.97
CA VAL A 456 23.55 -27.23 0.74
C VAL A 456 22.80 -28.51 1.11
N LEU A 457 21.73 -28.82 0.39
CA LEU A 457 20.99 -30.07 0.57
C LEU A 457 21.69 -31.18 -0.18
N ASN A 458 21.90 -31.00 -1.48
CA ASN A 458 22.58 -31.97 -2.32
C ASN A 458 23.48 -31.31 -3.36
N ILE A 459 24.50 -32.06 -3.79
CA ILE A 459 25.45 -31.64 -4.81
C ILE A 459 25.95 -32.83 -5.65
N SER A 460 25.98 -32.64 -6.97
CA SER A 460 26.48 -33.57 -7.97
C SER A 460 27.23 -32.81 -9.08
N PRO A 461 27.93 -33.49 -10.00
CA PRO A 461 28.61 -32.83 -11.13
C PRO A 461 27.69 -32.04 -12.07
N ASP A 462 26.37 -32.25 -12.02
CA ASP A 462 25.37 -31.62 -12.87
C ASP A 462 24.33 -30.80 -12.11
N LYS A 463 24.32 -30.84 -10.77
CA LYS A 463 23.32 -30.14 -9.96
C LYS A 463 23.81 -29.75 -8.57
N ILE A 464 23.27 -28.67 -8.03
CA ILE A 464 23.34 -28.35 -6.60
C ILE A 464 22.01 -27.75 -6.16
N THR A 465 21.56 -28.12 -4.95
CA THR A 465 20.35 -27.55 -4.34
C THR A 465 20.71 -26.92 -3.01
N THR A 466 20.37 -25.64 -2.81
CA THR A 466 20.59 -24.92 -1.56
C THR A 466 19.28 -24.52 -0.91
N GLU A 467 19.22 -24.64 0.42
CA GLU A 467 18.16 -24.08 1.26
C GLU A 467 18.53 -22.64 1.63
N CYS A 468 17.60 -21.72 1.39
CA CYS A 468 17.78 -20.29 1.58
C CYS A 468 16.64 -19.71 2.44
N PHE A 469 16.89 -18.58 3.08
CA PHE A 469 15.88 -17.88 3.87
C PHE A 469 16.21 -16.39 3.89
N TRP A 470 15.32 -15.56 3.37
CA TRP A 470 15.53 -14.11 3.24
C TRP A 470 14.78 -13.36 4.34
N GLN A 471 15.51 -12.70 5.24
CA GLN A 471 14.91 -11.92 6.35
C GLN A 471 14.49 -10.50 5.95
N GLY A 472 14.95 -10.03 4.78
CA GLY A 472 14.82 -8.64 4.39
C GLY A 472 15.92 -7.76 5.01
N ILE A 473 16.15 -6.62 4.35
CA ILE A 473 16.94 -5.51 4.89
C ILE A 473 16.07 -4.26 4.85
N SER A 474 16.35 -3.27 5.70
CA SER A 474 15.54 -2.05 5.79
C SER A 474 15.51 -1.25 4.48
N GLU A 475 14.46 -0.46 4.24
CA GLU A 475 14.37 0.40 3.05
C GLU A 475 15.58 1.34 2.92
N GLN A 476 16.10 1.82 4.06
CA GLN A 476 17.31 2.63 4.11
C GLN A 476 18.54 1.86 3.62
N GLU A 477 18.69 0.58 4.00
CA GLU A 477 19.79 -0.26 3.54
C GLU A 477 19.69 -0.62 2.06
N GLN A 478 18.47 -0.85 1.55
CA GLN A 478 18.21 -1.09 0.12
C GLN A 478 18.58 0.12 -0.75
N GLY A 479 18.52 1.33 -0.18
CA GLY A 479 18.89 2.55 -0.86
C GLY A 479 18.07 2.79 -2.12
N GLN A 480 18.73 3.03 -3.25
CA GLN A 480 18.05 3.34 -4.51
C GLN A 480 17.51 2.10 -5.25
N PHE A 481 17.64 0.88 -4.69
CA PHE A 481 17.29 -0.38 -5.33
C PHE A 481 16.28 -1.18 -4.49
N PRO A 482 15.04 -0.68 -4.33
CA PRO A 482 14.06 -1.31 -3.47
C PRO A 482 13.61 -2.67 -4.02
N VAL A 483 13.33 -3.60 -3.10
CA VAL A 483 12.67 -4.87 -3.37
C VAL A 483 11.23 -4.58 -3.82
N GLN A 484 10.86 -5.06 -5.00
CA GLN A 484 9.50 -4.97 -5.53
C GLN A 484 9.06 -6.35 -6.05
N TRP A 485 8.51 -6.42 -7.26
CA TRP A 485 8.06 -7.67 -7.88
C TRP A 485 9.20 -8.70 -8.02
N VAL A 486 10.37 -8.25 -8.46
CA VAL A 486 11.60 -9.04 -8.46
C VAL A 486 12.49 -8.60 -7.31
N ASN A 487 12.86 -9.54 -6.45
CA ASN A 487 13.77 -9.30 -5.34
C ASN A 487 15.22 -9.49 -5.82
N PRO A 488 16.06 -8.44 -5.86
CA PRO A 488 17.43 -8.55 -6.36
C PRO A 488 18.29 -9.44 -5.47
N TYR A 489 18.07 -9.43 -4.15
CA TYR A 489 18.87 -10.19 -3.18
C TYR A 489 18.63 -11.69 -3.32
N THR A 490 17.37 -12.14 -3.41
CA THR A 490 17.06 -13.56 -3.61
C THR A 490 17.44 -14.04 -5.00
N THR A 491 17.36 -13.16 -6.00
CA THR A 491 17.82 -13.45 -7.36
C THR A 491 19.34 -13.63 -7.39
N ASP A 492 20.08 -12.87 -6.58
CA ASP A 492 21.54 -12.96 -6.45
C ASP A 492 21.98 -14.24 -5.74
N LEU A 493 21.24 -14.64 -4.70
CA LEU A 493 21.43 -15.93 -4.03
C LEU A 493 21.41 -17.13 -4.99
N SER A 494 20.74 -17.02 -6.13
CA SER A 494 20.75 -18.09 -7.13
C SER A 494 22.17 -18.36 -7.65
N MET A 495 22.98 -17.32 -7.83
CA MET A 495 24.38 -17.42 -8.27
C MET A 495 25.31 -17.96 -7.17
N HIS A 496 24.93 -17.87 -5.89
CA HIS A 496 25.71 -18.46 -4.80
C HIS A 496 25.80 -19.98 -4.95
N ALA A 497 24.71 -20.62 -5.39
CA ALA A 497 24.69 -22.07 -5.61
C ALA A 497 25.73 -22.49 -6.66
N LEU A 498 25.80 -21.79 -7.80
CA LEU A 498 26.81 -22.07 -8.82
C LEU A 498 28.23 -21.79 -8.31
N TRP A 499 28.43 -20.74 -7.52
CA TRP A 499 29.74 -20.45 -6.93
C TRP A 499 30.19 -21.56 -5.96
N ILE A 500 29.29 -22.03 -5.09
CA ILE A 500 29.58 -23.15 -4.18
C ILE A 500 29.94 -24.40 -5.00
N TRP A 501 29.21 -24.66 -6.08
CA TRP A 501 29.49 -25.77 -6.99
C TRP A 501 30.86 -25.65 -7.68
N THR A 502 31.21 -24.49 -8.25
CA THR A 502 32.52 -24.29 -8.90
C THR A 502 33.66 -24.36 -7.90
N GLN A 503 33.45 -23.88 -6.67
CA GLN A 503 34.44 -23.97 -5.61
C GLN A 503 34.66 -25.44 -5.21
N HIS A 504 33.59 -26.21 -5.01
CA HIS A 504 33.66 -27.60 -4.59
C HIS A 504 34.37 -28.50 -5.63
N PHE A 505 33.96 -28.42 -6.90
CA PHE A 505 34.50 -29.30 -7.95
C PHE A 505 35.77 -28.78 -8.62
N HIS A 506 36.01 -27.46 -8.61
CA HIS A 506 37.05 -26.85 -9.43
C HIS A 506 37.94 -25.83 -8.69
N GLN A 507 37.66 -25.49 -7.43
CA GLN A 507 38.40 -24.46 -6.67
C GLN A 507 38.44 -23.10 -7.39
N GLU A 508 37.37 -22.79 -8.12
CA GLU A 508 37.20 -21.60 -8.96
C GLU A 508 36.00 -20.77 -8.49
N GLY A 509 36.08 -19.44 -8.67
CA GLY A 509 34.94 -18.55 -8.52
C GLY A 509 34.27 -18.26 -9.86
N CYS A 510 33.07 -17.71 -9.85
CA CYS A 510 32.36 -17.35 -11.08
C CYS A 510 31.56 -16.05 -10.94
N LEU A 511 31.59 -15.20 -11.96
CA LEU A 511 30.82 -13.95 -11.99
C LEU A 511 29.73 -13.99 -13.05
N PRO A 512 28.58 -13.32 -12.86
CA PRO A 512 27.51 -13.31 -13.86
C PRO A 512 27.98 -12.63 -15.15
N GLY A 513 27.74 -13.29 -16.29
CA GLY A 513 28.08 -12.78 -17.63
C GLY A 513 26.84 -12.48 -18.47
N ARG A 514 26.03 -13.50 -18.73
CA ARG A 514 24.84 -13.41 -19.58
C ARG A 514 23.71 -14.31 -19.05
N VAL A 515 22.46 -13.93 -19.27
CA VAL A 515 21.29 -14.80 -19.05
C VAL A 515 20.46 -14.81 -20.32
N ASP A 516 20.24 -16.01 -20.89
CA ASP A 516 19.47 -16.13 -22.13
C ASP A 516 17.99 -15.87 -21.91
N LYS A 517 17.41 -16.38 -20.82
CA LYS A 517 16.02 -16.14 -20.44
C LYS A 517 15.85 -16.12 -18.92
N PHE A 518 15.00 -15.23 -18.44
CA PHE A 518 14.49 -15.22 -17.07
C PHE A 518 12.97 -15.13 -17.10
N GLU A 519 12.30 -15.81 -16.17
CA GLU A 519 10.86 -15.75 -15.96
C GLU A 519 10.54 -15.59 -14.48
N GLN A 520 9.57 -14.72 -14.17
CA GLN A 520 9.03 -14.47 -12.84
C GLN A 520 7.55 -14.87 -12.82
N PHE A 521 7.19 -15.78 -11.91
CA PHE A 521 5.81 -16.27 -11.76
C PHE A 521 5.18 -15.82 -10.43
N ALA A 522 5.97 -15.74 -9.36
CA ALA A 522 5.50 -15.31 -8.04
C ALA A 522 6.64 -14.63 -7.27
N ALA A 523 6.32 -13.69 -6.38
CA ALA A 523 7.32 -13.07 -5.52
C ALA A 523 7.89 -14.10 -4.53
N VAL A 524 9.20 -14.05 -4.28
CA VAL A 524 9.84 -14.89 -3.25
C VAL A 524 9.42 -14.35 -1.87
N PRO A 525 8.87 -15.18 -0.97
CA PRO A 525 8.39 -14.72 0.32
C PRO A 525 9.54 -14.25 1.22
N CYS A 526 9.22 -13.30 2.10
CA CYS A 526 10.12 -12.83 3.16
C CYS A 526 9.84 -13.60 4.45
N ASN A 527 10.89 -13.92 5.22
CA ASN A 527 10.81 -14.74 6.45
C ASN A 527 10.25 -16.15 6.24
N GLU A 528 10.41 -16.70 5.05
CA GLU A 528 10.04 -18.08 4.71
C GLU A 528 11.22 -18.80 4.05
N THR A 529 11.23 -20.12 4.18
CA THR A 529 12.24 -20.97 3.55
C THR A 529 11.90 -21.16 2.08
N PHE A 530 12.90 -21.02 1.23
CA PHE A 530 12.82 -21.35 -0.20
C PHE A 530 14.11 -22.04 -0.64
N TYR A 531 14.09 -22.58 -1.87
CA TYR A 531 15.18 -23.38 -2.39
C TYR A 531 15.68 -22.82 -3.72
N VAL A 532 16.98 -22.95 -3.95
CA VAL A 532 17.60 -22.70 -5.25
C VAL A 532 18.13 -24.04 -5.77
N SER A 533 17.54 -24.53 -6.85
CA SER A 533 18.08 -25.63 -7.64
C SER A 533 18.88 -25.07 -8.81
N CYS A 534 20.19 -25.33 -8.83
CA CYS A 534 21.09 -24.95 -9.92
C CYS A 534 21.48 -26.20 -10.72
N GLU A 535 21.13 -26.23 -12.00
CA GLU A 535 21.45 -27.31 -12.93
C GLU A 535 22.59 -26.88 -13.85
N VAL A 536 23.76 -27.47 -13.68
CA VAL A 536 24.95 -27.15 -14.48
C VAL A 536 24.87 -27.88 -15.82
N LYS A 537 24.78 -27.12 -16.91
CA LYS A 537 24.63 -27.65 -18.27
C LYS A 537 25.96 -27.84 -18.98
N ALA A 538 26.92 -26.95 -18.73
CA ALA A 538 28.25 -27.04 -19.32
C ALA A 538 29.27 -26.24 -18.49
N LYS A 539 30.53 -26.69 -18.52
CA LYS A 539 31.67 -25.94 -17.96
C LYS A 539 32.88 -26.02 -18.89
N THR A 540 33.53 -24.88 -19.07
CA THR A 540 34.79 -24.71 -19.81
C THR A 540 35.83 -24.08 -18.88
N ALA A 541 37.05 -23.87 -19.35
CA ALA A 541 38.08 -23.19 -18.56
C ALA A 541 37.75 -21.71 -18.25
N SER A 542 36.88 -21.07 -19.04
CA SER A 542 36.57 -19.64 -18.92
C SER A 542 35.10 -19.34 -18.59
N SER A 543 34.22 -20.34 -18.62
CA SER A 543 32.79 -20.13 -18.34
C SER A 543 32.06 -21.38 -17.85
N ALA A 544 30.97 -21.18 -17.13
CA ALA A 544 29.98 -22.20 -16.79
C ALA A 544 28.59 -21.76 -17.28
N ILE A 545 27.76 -22.69 -17.72
CA ILE A 545 26.37 -22.47 -18.13
C ILE A 545 25.50 -23.28 -17.18
N ALA A 546 24.52 -22.62 -16.55
CA ALA A 546 23.58 -23.25 -15.65
C ALA A 546 22.15 -22.72 -15.83
N ASN A 547 21.19 -23.52 -15.39
CA ASN A 547 19.84 -23.05 -15.11
C ASN A 547 19.68 -22.89 -13.60
N PHE A 548 18.94 -21.87 -13.17
CA PHE A 548 18.62 -21.63 -11.78
C PHE A 548 17.11 -21.61 -11.61
N ILE A 549 16.59 -22.36 -10.64
CA ILE A 549 15.17 -22.44 -10.33
C ILE A 549 15.01 -22.09 -8.86
N ILE A 550 14.27 -21.01 -8.57
CA ILE A 550 13.89 -20.62 -7.21
C ILE A 550 12.49 -21.15 -6.94
N HIS A 551 12.32 -22.00 -5.93
CA HIS A 551 11.06 -22.69 -5.70
C HIS A 551 10.77 -22.93 -4.21
N ASP A 552 9.51 -23.24 -3.89
CA ASP A 552 9.08 -23.67 -2.55
C ASP A 552 9.36 -25.16 -2.29
N ALA A 553 8.91 -25.68 -1.14
CA ALA A 553 9.09 -27.07 -0.76
C ALA A 553 8.27 -28.07 -1.64
N GLN A 554 7.24 -27.58 -2.32
CA GLN A 554 6.37 -28.34 -3.22
C GLN A 554 6.83 -28.24 -4.67
N GLY A 555 7.87 -27.45 -4.95
CA GLY A 555 8.40 -27.21 -6.29
C GLY A 555 7.66 -26.12 -7.06
N GLN A 556 6.75 -25.35 -6.46
CA GLN A 556 6.16 -24.18 -7.12
C GLN A 556 7.26 -23.16 -7.41
N ILE A 557 7.41 -22.77 -8.67
CA ILE A 557 8.51 -21.92 -9.12
C ILE A 557 8.18 -20.45 -8.86
N TYR A 558 8.99 -19.76 -8.06
CA TYR A 558 8.91 -18.30 -7.95
C TYR A 558 9.50 -17.63 -9.19
N SER A 559 10.70 -18.05 -9.58
CA SER A 559 11.40 -17.56 -10.78
C SER A 559 12.42 -18.57 -11.30
N GLN A 560 12.81 -18.42 -12.56
CA GLN A 560 13.84 -19.24 -13.18
C GLN A 560 14.75 -18.43 -14.12
N MET A 561 16.04 -18.73 -14.11
CA MET A 561 17.04 -18.29 -15.09
C MET A 561 17.47 -19.47 -15.92
N LEU A 562 17.34 -19.37 -17.24
CA LEU A 562 17.71 -20.42 -18.18
C LEU A 562 18.88 -19.94 -19.05
N GLY A 563 19.87 -20.81 -19.24
CA GLY A 563 21.06 -20.49 -20.03
C GLY A 563 21.89 -19.36 -19.41
N ALA A 564 22.01 -19.33 -18.09
CA ALA A 564 22.83 -18.35 -17.40
C ALA A 564 24.32 -18.73 -17.57
N ASN A 565 25.05 -17.88 -18.28
CA ASN A 565 26.48 -17.96 -18.48
C ASN A 565 27.21 -17.16 -17.40
N ALA A 566 28.00 -17.87 -16.60
CA ALA A 566 28.93 -17.29 -15.64
C ALA A 566 30.35 -17.35 -16.20
N ILE A 567 31.12 -16.30 -15.96
CA ILE A 567 32.54 -16.20 -16.34
C ILE A 567 33.37 -16.78 -15.19
N ILE A 568 34.21 -17.77 -15.48
CA ILE A 568 35.12 -18.36 -14.49
C ILE A 568 36.21 -17.34 -14.17
N TRP A 569 36.43 -17.11 -12.88
CA TRP A 569 37.38 -16.14 -12.37
C TRP A 569 38.39 -16.80 -11.44
N SER A 570 39.66 -16.41 -11.57
CA SER A 570 40.71 -16.94 -10.69
C SER A 570 40.55 -16.41 -9.27
N MET A 571 40.53 -17.31 -8.29
CA MET A 571 40.47 -16.98 -6.86
C MET A 571 41.65 -16.13 -6.37
N LYS A 572 42.77 -16.06 -7.13
CA LYS A 572 43.88 -15.15 -6.82
C LYS A 572 43.56 -13.69 -7.13
N LEU A 573 42.76 -13.43 -8.15
CA LEU A 573 42.38 -12.08 -8.60
C LEU A 573 41.22 -11.48 -7.81
N LEU A 574 40.48 -12.28 -7.03
CA LEU A 574 39.43 -11.81 -6.13
C LEU A 574 39.99 -11.28 -4.79
N LYS A 575 41.26 -11.57 -4.49
CA LYS A 575 41.94 -11.26 -3.22
C LYS A 575 42.88 -10.06 -3.28
N SER A 576 43.28 -9.65 -4.48
CA SER A 576 44.03 -8.41 -4.76
C SER A 576 43.07 -7.25 -4.90
#